data_AF-A0AAN4WT41-F1
#
_entry.id   AF-A0AAN4WT41-F1
#
_cell.length_a   1.000
_cell.length_b   1.000
_cell.length_c   1.000
_cell.angle_alpha   90.00
_cell.angle_beta   90.00
_cell.angle_gamma   90.00
#
_symmetry.space_group_name_H-M   'P 1'
#
loop_
_entity.id
_entity.type
_entity.pdbx_description
1 polymer ?
#
loop_
_entity_poly.entity_id
_entity_poly.type
_entity_poly.pdbx_seq_one_letter_code
_entity_poly.pdbx_strand_id
1 'polypeptide(L)'
;MIQRPVFLAPRSAAWRLGAALAVAACAAAPLATHAQVMRCTDPVSGKVTYTDGACDKGTAAREVEARKSREEIEEERAQALQALQLKQQRQQIERQEAQQEARQERERAAARAPADPSRSPECARSRRNLDRVASESGGGNYDGQARLTAAQRQMDLDCLGPQGYAEVERSRNYSGGSGDYYAPPAVVVLPPRRPVVVQPALPVPSAPISHCNVFRCYDQQGNVHPR
;
A
#
# COMPACT_ATOMS: atom_id res chain seq x y z
N MET A 1 36.31 58.73 -14.56
CA MET A 1 35.55 58.06 -13.49
C MET A 1 34.46 57.23 -14.17
N ILE A 2 34.75 56.00 -14.60
CA ILE A 2 34.59 54.73 -13.86
C ILE A 2 33.19 54.58 -13.24
N GLN A 3 32.32 53.81 -13.90
CA GLN A 3 31.57 52.75 -13.21
C GLN A 3 31.17 51.63 -14.19
N ARG A 4 31.44 50.38 -13.77
CA ARG A 4 31.30 49.11 -14.48
C ARG A 4 29.91 48.48 -14.24
N PRO A 5 29.46 47.54 -15.10
CA PRO A 5 28.13 46.94 -15.04
C PRO A 5 28.08 45.69 -14.14
N VAL A 6 26.89 45.29 -13.72
CA VAL A 6 26.62 43.96 -13.14
C VAL A 6 25.41 43.36 -13.87
N PHE A 7 25.67 42.40 -14.76
CA PHE A 7 24.68 41.41 -15.19
C PHE A 7 25.16 40.05 -14.68
N LEU A 8 24.34 39.41 -13.84
CA LEU A 8 24.53 38.04 -13.40
C LEU A 8 24.21 37.07 -14.55
N ALA A 9 25.09 36.11 -14.78
CA ALA A 9 24.84 34.92 -15.60
C ALA A 9 24.65 33.70 -14.66
N PRO A 10 23.64 32.83 -14.89
CA PRO A 10 23.56 31.56 -14.19
C PRO A 10 24.38 30.50 -14.94
N ARG A 11 25.39 29.95 -14.27
CA ARG A 11 26.10 28.72 -14.67
C ARG A 11 25.47 27.57 -13.88
N SER A 12 25.18 26.44 -14.54
CA SER A 12 25.27 25.04 -14.03
C SER A 12 24.21 24.10 -14.63
N ALA A 13 24.30 23.79 -15.92
CA ALA A 13 23.48 22.74 -16.56
C ALA A 13 24.30 21.68 -17.34
N ALA A 14 25.62 21.63 -17.12
CA ALA A 14 26.51 20.78 -17.92
C ALA A 14 26.92 19.44 -17.25
N TRP A 15 26.54 19.20 -15.99
CA TRP A 15 27.06 18.08 -15.20
C TRP A 15 26.14 16.85 -15.14
N ARG A 16 25.01 16.84 -15.86
CA ARG A 16 24.06 15.70 -15.82
C ARG A 16 24.08 14.81 -17.07
N LEU A 17 24.79 15.19 -18.14
CA LEU A 17 24.81 14.44 -19.40
C LEU A 17 26.01 13.49 -19.55
N GLY A 18 27.08 13.67 -18.77
CA GLY A 18 28.28 12.81 -18.86
C GLY A 18 28.17 11.46 -18.15
N ALA A 19 27.30 11.35 -17.14
CA ALA A 19 27.19 10.13 -16.33
C ALA A 19 26.30 9.05 -16.97
N ALA A 20 25.41 9.41 -17.90
CA ALA A 20 24.46 8.47 -18.50
C ALA A 20 25.08 7.60 -19.62
N LEU A 21 26.15 8.09 -20.28
CA LEU A 21 26.74 7.38 -21.43
C LEU A 21 27.79 6.34 -21.03
N ALA A 22 28.42 6.48 -19.85
CA ALA A 22 29.42 5.52 -19.36
C ALA A 22 28.81 4.23 -18.79
N VAL A 23 27.54 4.27 -18.35
CA VAL A 23 26.85 3.09 -17.78
C VAL A 23 26.30 2.16 -18.87
N ALA A 24 26.00 2.68 -20.06
CA ALA A 24 25.46 1.88 -21.17
C ALA A 24 26.51 1.03 -21.91
N ALA A 25 27.80 1.37 -21.83
CA ALA A 25 28.86 0.67 -22.55
C ALA A 25 29.30 -0.65 -21.87
N CYS A 26 29.06 -0.82 -20.57
CA CYS A 26 29.44 -2.04 -19.84
C CYS A 26 28.41 -3.19 -19.96
N ALA A 27 27.25 -2.97 -20.58
CA ALA A 27 26.18 -3.97 -20.67
C ALA A 27 26.25 -4.84 -21.95
N ALA A 28 27.20 -4.58 -22.86
CA ALA A 28 27.20 -5.18 -24.21
C ALA A 28 28.20 -6.33 -24.43
N ALA A 29 28.95 -6.75 -23.40
CA ALA A 29 29.87 -7.89 -23.53
C ALA A 29 29.52 -8.94 -22.47
N PRO A 30 28.72 -9.98 -22.81
CA PRO A 30 28.69 -11.16 -21.98
C PRO A 30 30.06 -11.82 -22.14
N LEU A 31 30.97 -11.58 -21.21
CA LEU A 31 32.06 -12.50 -20.97
C LEU A 31 31.37 -13.78 -20.51
N ALA A 32 31.19 -14.73 -21.43
CA ALA A 32 30.68 -16.06 -21.14
C ALA A 32 31.68 -16.81 -20.26
N THR A 33 31.72 -16.47 -18.98
CA THR A 33 32.40 -17.24 -17.95
C THR A 33 31.53 -18.46 -17.65
N HIS A 34 31.64 -19.48 -18.50
CA HIS A 34 31.12 -20.80 -18.18
C HIS A 34 31.91 -21.32 -16.99
N ALA A 35 31.35 -21.20 -15.78
CA ALA A 35 31.92 -21.80 -14.58
C ALA A 35 31.75 -23.32 -14.69
N GLN A 36 32.83 -24.02 -15.06
CA GLN A 36 32.89 -25.47 -15.04
C GLN A 36 33.44 -25.90 -13.68
N VAL A 37 32.73 -26.78 -12.97
CA VAL A 37 33.19 -27.30 -11.69
C VAL A 37 34.19 -28.42 -11.93
N MET A 38 35.44 -28.17 -11.52
CA MET A 38 36.55 -29.11 -11.57
C MET A 38 36.69 -29.84 -10.23
N ARG A 39 36.85 -31.16 -10.29
CA ARG A 39 37.25 -31.99 -9.16
C ARG A 39 38.78 -32.12 -9.16
N CYS A 40 39.43 -31.43 -8.23
CA CYS A 40 40.87 -31.49 -8.02
C CYS A 40 41.16 -32.55 -6.96
N THR A 41 42.02 -33.53 -7.27
CA THR A 41 42.44 -34.57 -6.33
C THR A 41 43.93 -34.43 -6.06
N ASP A 42 44.28 -34.20 -4.80
CA ASP A 42 45.68 -34.14 -4.36
C ASP A 42 46.29 -35.54 -4.38
N PRO A 43 47.39 -35.78 -5.14
CA PRO A 43 48.00 -37.11 -5.24
C PRO A 43 48.70 -37.57 -3.96
N VAL A 44 49.08 -36.65 -3.07
CA VAL A 44 49.82 -36.98 -1.83
C VAL A 44 48.86 -37.28 -0.68
N SER A 45 47.82 -36.46 -0.51
CA SER A 45 46.86 -36.61 0.59
C SER A 45 45.57 -37.34 0.22
N GLY A 46 45.28 -37.51 -1.08
CA GLY A 46 44.00 -38.03 -1.56
C GLY A 46 42.82 -37.07 -1.37
N LYS A 47 43.05 -35.84 -0.86
CA LYS A 47 41.99 -34.85 -0.60
C LYS A 47 41.35 -34.40 -1.92
N VAL A 48 40.02 -34.44 -1.96
CA VAL A 48 39.22 -33.97 -3.10
C VAL A 48 38.71 -32.56 -2.79
N THR A 49 38.99 -31.61 -3.69
CA THR A 49 38.48 -30.24 -3.61
C THR A 49 37.74 -29.91 -4.90
N TYR A 50 36.56 -29.30 -4.78
CA TYR A 50 35.78 -28.84 -5.92
C TYR A 50 36.01 -27.35 -6.12
N THR A 51 36.41 -26.96 -7.32
CA THR A 51 36.72 -25.56 -7.64
C THR A 51 36.08 -25.19 -8.96
N ASP A 52 35.70 -23.92 -9.11
CA ASP A 52 35.20 -23.29 -10.33
C ASP A 52 36.32 -22.77 -11.25
N GLY A 53 37.58 -22.99 -10.85
CA GLY A 53 38.79 -22.54 -11.56
C GLY A 53 39.75 -23.69 -11.91
N ALA A 54 40.98 -23.31 -12.25
CA ALA A 54 42.04 -24.27 -12.50
C ALA A 54 42.50 -24.93 -11.20
N CYS A 55 42.75 -26.25 -11.26
CA CYS A 55 43.33 -26.96 -10.14
C CYS A 55 44.81 -26.59 -9.92
N ASP A 56 45.29 -26.69 -8.68
CA ASP A 56 46.69 -26.45 -8.33
C ASP A 56 47.63 -27.38 -9.11
N LYS A 57 48.83 -26.87 -9.42
CA LYS A 57 49.83 -27.60 -10.21
C LYS A 57 50.16 -28.95 -9.56
N GLY A 58 50.04 -30.03 -10.33
CA GLY A 58 50.34 -31.40 -9.88
C GLY A 58 49.14 -32.17 -9.31
N THR A 59 47.97 -31.54 -9.17
CA THR A 59 46.74 -32.24 -8.78
C THR A 59 46.04 -32.87 -9.99
N ALA A 60 45.39 -34.02 -9.79
CA ALA A 60 44.60 -34.65 -10.83
C ALA A 60 43.26 -33.91 -10.96
N ALA A 61 43.06 -33.24 -12.10
CA ALA A 61 41.86 -32.47 -12.42
C ALA A 61 40.88 -33.31 -13.26
N ARG A 62 39.61 -33.37 -12.86
CA ARG A 62 38.54 -34.00 -13.63
C ARG A 62 37.32 -33.09 -13.66
N GLU A 63 36.79 -32.78 -14.85
CA GLU A 63 35.48 -32.12 -14.98
C GLU A 63 34.40 -33.01 -14.33
N VAL A 64 33.59 -32.43 -13.44
CA VAL A 64 32.52 -33.17 -12.74
C VAL A 64 31.38 -33.50 -13.68
N GLU A 65 31.07 -32.58 -14.59
CA GLU A 65 30.13 -32.78 -15.69
C GLU A 65 30.80 -32.29 -16.98
N ALA A 66 30.69 -33.09 -18.05
CA ALA A 66 31.30 -32.76 -19.32
C ALA A 66 30.67 -31.47 -19.86
N ARG A 67 31.47 -30.61 -20.49
CA ARG A 67 30.93 -29.46 -21.21
C ARG A 67 29.93 -29.95 -22.26
N LYS A 68 28.69 -29.46 -22.20
CA LYS A 68 27.70 -29.68 -23.25
C LYS A 68 28.26 -29.26 -24.61
N SER A 69 27.98 -30.05 -25.64
CA SER A 69 28.39 -29.72 -27.00
C SER A 69 27.68 -28.46 -27.48
N ARG A 70 28.20 -27.80 -28.51
CA ARG A 70 27.53 -26.63 -29.10
C ARG A 70 26.15 -26.99 -29.65
N GLU A 71 26.04 -28.17 -30.26
CA GLU A 71 24.79 -28.71 -30.81
C GLU A 71 23.75 -28.94 -29.72
N GLU A 72 24.13 -29.52 -28.58
CA GLU A 72 23.24 -29.77 -27.44
C GLU A 72 22.74 -28.47 -26.81
N ILE A 73 23.61 -27.45 -26.74
CA ILE A 73 23.22 -26.10 -26.27
C ILE A 73 22.22 -25.46 -27.25
N GLU A 74 22.42 -25.60 -28.55
CA GLU A 74 21.51 -25.06 -29.57
C GLU A 74 20.14 -25.77 -29.53
N GLU A 75 20.13 -27.09 -29.36
CA GLU A 75 18.90 -27.86 -29.23
C GLU A 75 18.12 -27.46 -27.97
N GLU A 76 18.78 -27.36 -26.82
CA GLU A 76 18.13 -26.93 -25.57
C GLU A 76 17.52 -25.53 -25.70
N ARG A 77 18.22 -24.61 -26.38
CA ARG A 77 17.69 -23.26 -26.66
C ARG A 77 16.48 -23.32 -27.58
N ALA A 78 16.51 -24.15 -28.63
CA ALA A 78 15.37 -24.33 -29.53
C ALA A 78 14.15 -24.89 -28.79
N GLN A 79 14.35 -25.91 -27.95
CA GLN A 79 13.30 -26.48 -27.11
C GLN A 79 12.74 -25.46 -26.11
N ALA A 80 13.61 -24.66 -25.47
CA ALA A 80 13.20 -23.59 -24.57
C ALA A 80 12.34 -22.53 -25.27
N LEU A 81 12.71 -22.13 -26.51
CA LEU A 81 11.92 -21.19 -27.31
C LEU A 81 10.54 -21.76 -27.66
N GLN A 82 10.47 -23.03 -28.05
CA GLN A 82 9.20 -23.70 -28.33
C GLN A 82 8.30 -23.77 -27.09
N ALA A 83 8.87 -24.11 -25.93
CA ALA A 83 8.14 -24.14 -24.66
C ALA A 83 7.59 -22.75 -24.28
N LEU A 84 8.36 -21.69 -24.50
CA LEU A 84 7.91 -20.32 -24.27
C LEU A 84 6.77 -19.92 -25.21
N GLN A 85 6.85 -20.28 -26.48
CA GLN A 85 5.77 -20.02 -27.45
C GLN A 85 4.46 -20.72 -27.05
N LEU A 86 4.53 -22.01 -26.69
CA LEU A 86 3.36 -22.76 -26.21
C LEU A 86 2.78 -22.14 -24.94
N LYS A 87 3.63 -21.71 -24.00
CA LYS A 87 3.19 -21.03 -22.78
C LYS A 87 2.50 -19.71 -23.10
N GLN A 88 3.06 -18.90 -24.01
CA GLN A 88 2.46 -17.64 -24.43
C GLN A 88 1.09 -17.85 -25.11
N GLN A 89 0.96 -18.88 -25.96
CA GLN A 89 -0.31 -19.23 -26.60
C GLN A 89 -1.37 -19.63 -25.56
N ARG A 90 -1.02 -20.51 -24.62
CA ARG A 90 -1.94 -20.89 -23.52
C ARG A 90 -2.39 -19.68 -22.70
N GLN A 91 -1.46 -18.82 -22.32
CA GLN A 91 -1.78 -17.59 -21.58
C GLN A 91 -2.67 -16.63 -22.38
N GLN A 92 -2.54 -16.58 -23.71
CA GLN A 92 -3.43 -15.77 -24.55
C GLN A 92 -4.86 -16.33 -24.54
N ILE A 93 -5.01 -17.65 -24.67
CA ILE A 93 -6.31 -18.34 -24.63
C ILE A 93 -6.95 -18.14 -23.26
N GLU A 94 -6.24 -18.43 -22.16
CA GLU A 94 -6.75 -18.25 -20.79
C GLU A 94 -7.20 -16.81 -20.52
N ARG A 95 -6.45 -15.80 -21.02
CA ARG A 95 -6.85 -14.39 -20.88
C ARG A 95 -8.09 -14.06 -21.69
N GLN A 96 -8.24 -14.62 -22.89
CA GLN A 96 -9.44 -14.41 -23.71
C GLN A 96 -10.66 -15.06 -23.07
N GLU A 97 -10.53 -16.28 -22.56
CA GLU A 97 -11.59 -16.99 -21.83
C GLU A 97 -12.00 -16.22 -20.58
N ALA A 98 -11.05 -15.79 -19.75
CA ALA A 98 -11.34 -14.98 -18.56
C ALA A 98 -12.02 -13.64 -18.91
N GLN A 99 -11.63 -13.00 -20.01
CA GLN A 99 -12.31 -11.78 -20.47
C GLN A 99 -13.74 -12.05 -20.95
N GLN A 100 -13.98 -13.17 -21.64
CA GLN A 100 -15.32 -13.57 -22.06
C GLN A 100 -16.20 -13.92 -20.86
N GLU A 101 -15.68 -14.67 -19.90
CA GLU A 101 -16.39 -15.02 -18.66
C GLU A 101 -16.75 -13.76 -17.86
N ALA A 102 -15.80 -12.84 -17.68
CA ALA A 102 -16.05 -11.56 -17.01
C ALA A 102 -17.09 -10.70 -17.75
N ARG A 103 -17.11 -10.74 -19.09
CA ARG A 103 -18.15 -10.06 -19.89
C ARG A 103 -19.51 -10.70 -19.69
N GLN A 104 -19.60 -12.03 -19.75
CA GLN A 104 -20.85 -12.76 -19.53
C GLN A 104 -21.38 -12.55 -18.11
N GLU A 105 -20.50 -12.50 -17.11
CA GLU A 105 -20.88 -12.21 -15.73
C GLU A 105 -21.45 -10.79 -15.59
N ARG A 106 -20.80 -9.79 -16.22
CA ARG A 106 -21.31 -8.41 -16.26
C ARG A 106 -22.68 -8.31 -16.94
N GLU A 107 -22.87 -9.02 -18.05
CA GLU A 107 -24.16 -9.07 -18.76
C GLU A 107 -25.25 -9.75 -17.92
N ARG A 108 -24.94 -10.86 -17.25
CA ARG A 108 -25.86 -11.53 -16.30
C ARG A 108 -26.19 -10.65 -15.11
N ALA A 109 -25.22 -9.92 -14.57
CA ALA A 109 -25.43 -8.97 -13.48
C ALA A 109 -26.30 -7.79 -13.93
N ALA A 110 -26.07 -7.26 -15.14
CA ALA A 110 -26.89 -6.21 -15.74
C ALA A 110 -28.33 -6.68 -16.01
N ALA A 111 -28.51 -7.91 -16.51
CA ALA A 111 -29.84 -8.49 -16.73
C ALA A 111 -30.60 -8.76 -15.41
N ARG A 112 -29.88 -9.00 -14.31
CA ARG A 112 -30.43 -9.11 -12.95
C ARG A 112 -30.65 -7.77 -12.27
N ALA A 113 -30.15 -6.66 -12.83
CA ALA A 113 -30.37 -5.35 -12.25
C ALA A 113 -31.88 -5.07 -12.24
N PRO A 114 -32.45 -4.66 -11.09
CA PRO A 114 -33.89 -4.42 -10.99
C PRO A 114 -34.29 -3.32 -11.99
N ALA A 115 -35.47 -3.46 -12.59
CA ALA A 115 -36.14 -2.37 -13.28
C ALA A 115 -36.24 -1.16 -12.35
N ASP A 116 -36.28 0.07 -12.91
CA ASP A 116 -36.32 1.33 -12.17
C ASP A 116 -37.10 1.22 -10.84
N PRO A 117 -36.40 1.18 -9.68
CA PRO A 117 -37.02 0.96 -8.37
C PRO A 117 -38.10 1.99 -8.05
N SER A 118 -38.00 3.19 -8.62
CA SER A 118 -38.96 4.29 -8.43
C SER A 118 -40.35 3.97 -8.98
N ARG A 119 -40.45 3.05 -9.95
CA ARG A 119 -41.70 2.63 -10.60
C ARG A 119 -42.25 1.31 -10.05
N SER A 120 -41.60 0.75 -9.04
CA SER A 120 -41.98 -0.51 -8.43
C SER A 120 -43.31 -0.38 -7.63
N PRO A 121 -44.13 -1.44 -7.56
CA PRO A 121 -45.32 -1.45 -6.71
C PRO A 121 -44.97 -1.28 -5.21
N GLU A 122 -43.77 -1.69 -4.79
CA GLU A 122 -43.22 -1.49 -3.44
C GLU A 122 -43.04 -0.01 -3.14
N CYS A 123 -42.37 0.74 -4.03
CA CYS A 123 -42.23 2.20 -3.91
C CYS A 123 -43.60 2.89 -3.82
N ALA A 124 -44.56 2.48 -4.65
CA ALA A 124 -45.92 3.03 -4.60
C ALA A 124 -46.62 2.76 -3.25
N ARG A 125 -46.40 1.59 -2.63
CA ARG A 125 -46.92 1.25 -1.29
C ARG A 125 -46.23 2.09 -0.20
N SER A 126 -44.92 2.24 -0.30
CA SER A 126 -44.11 2.98 0.67
C SER A 126 -44.47 4.46 0.71
N ARG A 127 -44.69 5.08 -0.45
CA ARG A 127 -45.19 6.47 -0.57
C ARG A 127 -46.53 6.67 0.15
N ARG A 128 -47.51 5.78 -0.09
CA ARG A 128 -48.80 5.84 0.61
C ARG A 128 -48.67 5.68 2.12
N ASN A 129 -47.74 4.83 2.57
CA ASN A 129 -47.48 4.67 4.00
C ASN A 129 -46.86 5.93 4.62
N LEU A 130 -45.93 6.56 3.93
CA LEU A 130 -45.34 7.84 4.36
C LEU A 130 -46.41 8.92 4.47
N ASP A 131 -47.27 9.06 3.46
CA ASP A 131 -48.37 10.05 3.46
C ASP A 131 -49.31 9.83 4.66
N ARG A 132 -49.66 8.58 4.96
CA ARG A 132 -50.49 8.21 6.12
C ARG A 132 -49.81 8.55 7.45
N VAL A 133 -48.53 8.17 7.62
CA VAL A 133 -47.78 8.47 8.85
C VAL A 133 -47.58 9.97 9.02
N ALA A 134 -47.37 10.71 7.92
CA ALA A 134 -47.25 12.16 7.95
C ALA A 134 -48.56 12.83 8.40
N SER A 135 -49.72 12.36 7.92
CA SER A 135 -51.01 12.90 8.37
C SER A 135 -51.32 12.56 9.83
N GLU A 136 -50.91 11.38 10.31
CA GLU A 136 -51.07 10.95 11.71
C GLU A 136 -50.09 11.67 12.67
N SER A 137 -48.93 12.09 12.19
CA SER A 137 -47.85 12.67 13.01
C SER A 137 -47.96 14.19 13.23
N GLY A 138 -49.02 14.84 12.72
CA GLY A 138 -49.22 16.29 12.76
C GLY A 138 -49.23 16.96 14.14
N GLY A 139 -49.13 16.19 15.23
CA GLY A 139 -49.01 16.69 16.60
C GLY A 139 -47.58 16.88 17.12
N GLY A 140 -46.54 16.64 16.31
CA GLY A 140 -45.14 16.93 16.69
C GLY A 140 -44.59 16.13 17.87
N ASN A 141 -45.23 15.02 18.25
CA ASN A 141 -44.77 14.14 19.32
C ASN A 141 -43.46 13.43 18.90
N TYR A 142 -42.54 13.21 19.85
CA TYR A 142 -41.25 12.53 19.63
C TYR A 142 -41.43 11.17 18.96
N ASP A 143 -42.39 10.36 19.43
CA ASP A 143 -42.72 9.05 18.84
C ASP A 143 -43.32 9.17 17.43
N GLY A 144 -44.01 10.27 17.14
CA GLY A 144 -44.47 10.60 15.78
C GLY A 144 -43.30 10.89 14.85
N GLN A 145 -42.36 11.71 15.30
CA GLN A 145 -41.17 12.06 14.53
C GLN A 145 -40.29 10.85 14.22
N ALA A 146 -40.14 9.93 15.18
CA ALA A 146 -39.40 8.68 14.98
C ALA A 146 -40.07 7.79 13.92
N ARG A 147 -41.41 7.64 13.99
CA ARG A 147 -42.18 6.88 12.99
C ARG A 147 -42.12 7.51 11.60
N LEU A 148 -42.20 8.83 11.51
CA LEU A 148 -42.05 9.55 10.24
C LEU A 148 -40.67 9.34 9.62
N THR A 149 -39.61 9.43 10.43
CA THR A 149 -38.23 9.20 9.98
C THR A 149 -38.01 7.76 9.52
N ALA A 150 -38.57 6.78 10.23
CA ALA A 150 -38.53 5.39 9.82
C ALA A 150 -39.29 5.14 8.51
N ALA A 151 -40.48 5.73 8.36
CA ALA A 151 -41.27 5.65 7.12
C ALA A 151 -40.55 6.29 5.92
N GLN A 152 -39.85 7.42 6.13
CA GLN A 152 -39.05 8.06 5.10
C GLN A 152 -37.90 7.16 4.65
N ARG A 153 -37.16 6.56 5.59
CA ARG A 153 -36.07 5.61 5.27
C ARG A 153 -36.57 4.38 4.52
N GLN A 154 -37.74 3.86 4.89
CA GLN A 154 -38.37 2.75 4.17
C GLN A 154 -38.74 3.15 2.74
N MET A 155 -39.29 4.35 2.54
CA MET A 155 -39.59 4.87 1.21
C MET A 155 -38.33 5.04 0.35
N ASP A 156 -37.25 5.56 0.93
CA ASP A 156 -35.96 5.69 0.23
C ASP A 156 -35.39 4.32 -0.17
N LEU A 157 -35.49 3.30 0.69
CA LEU A 157 -35.09 1.93 0.39
C LEU A 157 -35.85 1.35 -0.80
N ASP A 158 -37.18 1.51 -0.80
CA ASP A 158 -38.06 0.90 -1.80
C ASP A 158 -38.02 1.67 -3.15
N CYS A 159 -37.86 2.99 -3.10
CA CYS A 159 -37.91 3.84 -4.29
C CYS A 159 -36.54 4.11 -4.93
N LEU A 160 -35.44 4.13 -4.18
CA LEU A 160 -34.09 4.33 -4.73
C LEU A 160 -33.37 2.99 -4.96
N GLY A 161 -33.85 1.92 -4.33
CA GLY A 161 -33.16 0.64 -4.28
C GLY A 161 -31.93 0.68 -3.35
N PRO A 162 -31.23 -0.46 -3.21
CA PRO A 162 -30.17 -0.61 -2.21
C PRO A 162 -28.96 0.29 -2.46
N GLN A 163 -28.61 0.55 -3.73
CA GLN A 163 -27.47 1.41 -4.08
C GLN A 163 -27.77 2.89 -3.79
N GLY A 164 -28.93 3.39 -4.24
CA GLY A 164 -29.32 4.78 -4.00
C GLY A 164 -29.59 5.07 -2.52
N TYR A 165 -30.19 4.13 -1.78
CA TYR A 165 -30.33 4.25 -0.34
C TYR A 165 -28.98 4.33 0.39
N ALA A 166 -28.00 3.49 0.00
CA ALA A 166 -26.67 3.53 0.59
C ALA A 166 -25.97 4.88 0.35
N GLU A 167 -26.22 5.55 -0.77
CA GLU A 167 -25.70 6.90 -1.05
C GLU A 167 -26.37 7.95 -0.16
N VAL A 168 -27.68 7.88 0.04
CA VAL A 168 -28.42 8.79 0.93
C VAL A 168 -28.01 8.58 2.40
N GLU A 169 -27.80 7.35 2.86
CA GLU A 169 -27.29 7.10 4.21
C GLU A 169 -25.85 7.61 4.37
N ARG A 170 -25.01 7.48 3.34
CA ARG A 170 -23.66 8.09 3.35
C ARG A 170 -23.73 9.61 3.43
N SER A 171 -24.62 10.25 2.69
CA SER A 171 -24.77 11.70 2.73
C SER A 171 -25.34 12.18 4.07
N ARG A 172 -26.25 11.44 4.69
CA ARG A 172 -26.75 11.68 6.06
C ARG A 172 -25.64 11.58 7.11
N ASN A 173 -24.77 10.58 6.99
CA ASN A 173 -23.62 10.43 7.88
C ASN A 173 -22.62 11.59 7.72
N TYR A 174 -22.50 12.13 6.51
CA TYR A 174 -21.65 13.28 6.23
C TYR A 174 -22.28 14.61 6.67
N SER A 175 -23.59 14.80 6.47
CA SER A 175 -24.33 16.00 6.87
C SER A 175 -24.67 16.04 8.37
N GLY A 176 -24.51 14.92 9.09
CA GLY A 176 -24.54 14.86 10.56
C GLY A 176 -23.47 15.69 11.27
N GLY A 177 -22.56 16.35 10.53
CA GLY A 177 -21.63 17.36 11.04
C GLY A 177 -22.05 18.82 10.82
N SER A 178 -23.16 19.08 10.13
CA SER A 178 -23.57 20.44 9.72
C SER A 178 -25.06 20.69 9.90
N GLY A 179 -25.60 20.36 11.07
CA GLY A 179 -26.99 20.65 11.41
C GLY A 179 -27.19 20.69 12.92
N ASP A 180 -27.63 21.84 13.41
CA ASP A 180 -27.90 22.21 14.80
C ASP A 180 -28.96 21.33 15.50
N TYR A 181 -28.69 20.04 15.71
CA TYR A 181 -29.46 19.19 16.62
C TYR A 181 -28.51 18.28 17.40
N TYR A 182 -28.62 18.34 18.73
CA TYR A 182 -27.86 17.56 19.70
C TYR A 182 -27.69 16.09 19.27
N ALA A 183 -26.55 15.75 18.69
CA ALA A 183 -26.07 14.38 18.64
C ALA A 183 -25.41 14.09 20.01
N PRO A 184 -25.92 13.13 20.81
CA PRO A 184 -25.22 12.76 22.04
C PRO A 184 -23.83 12.23 21.67
N PRO A 185 -22.76 12.62 22.38
CA PRO A 185 -21.41 12.19 22.04
C PRO A 185 -21.33 10.67 22.17
N ALA A 186 -20.99 9.99 21.07
CA ALA A 186 -20.68 8.57 21.10
C ALA A 186 -19.48 8.36 22.02
N VAL A 187 -19.70 7.68 23.16
CA VAL A 187 -18.64 7.33 24.10
C VAL A 187 -17.78 6.25 23.45
N VAL A 188 -16.67 6.65 22.83
CA VAL A 188 -15.66 5.71 22.36
C VAL A 188 -14.94 5.18 23.60
N VAL A 189 -15.30 3.97 24.03
CA VAL A 189 -14.55 3.24 25.07
C VAL A 189 -13.20 2.87 24.46
N LEU A 190 -12.19 3.68 24.75
CA LEU A 190 -10.82 3.42 24.33
C LEU A 190 -10.32 2.16 25.07
N PRO A 191 -9.83 1.11 24.38
CA PRO A 191 -9.27 -0.05 25.05
C PRO A 191 -8.08 0.37 25.92
N PRO A 192 -7.87 -0.25 27.10
CA PRO A 192 -6.83 0.17 28.04
C PRO A 192 -5.46 0.12 27.37
N ARG A 193 -4.79 1.27 27.32
CA ARG A 193 -3.42 1.39 26.82
C ARG A 193 -2.50 0.56 27.70
N ARG A 194 -1.68 -0.30 27.08
CA ARG A 194 -0.63 -1.05 27.78
C ARG A 194 0.27 -0.09 28.57
N PRO A 195 0.70 -0.45 29.78
CA PRO A 195 1.58 0.40 30.57
C PRO A 195 2.90 0.61 29.84
N VAL A 196 3.25 1.87 29.62
CA VAL A 196 4.57 2.29 29.15
C VAL A 196 5.54 2.09 30.31
N VAL A 197 6.55 1.24 30.12
CA VAL A 197 7.67 1.12 31.06
C VAL A 197 8.49 2.40 30.98
N VAL A 198 8.38 3.25 32.00
CA VAL A 198 9.21 4.45 32.15
C VAL A 198 10.58 3.98 32.65
N GLN A 199 11.61 4.11 31.82
CA GLN A 199 12.98 3.96 32.29
C GLN A 199 13.31 5.11 33.27
N PRO A 200 13.93 4.85 34.44
CA PRO A 200 14.28 5.90 35.38
C PRO A 200 15.36 6.80 34.76
N ALA A 201 15.11 8.12 34.76
CA ALA A 201 16.07 9.12 34.29
C ALA A 201 17.30 9.15 35.22
N LEU A 202 18.50 9.19 34.63
CA LEU A 202 19.74 9.39 35.34
C LEU A 202 19.73 10.73 36.10
N PRO A 203 20.23 10.80 37.35
CA PRO A 203 20.25 12.04 38.12
C PRO A 203 21.25 13.03 37.51
N VAL A 204 20.74 14.17 37.06
CA VAL A 204 21.56 15.32 36.64
C VAL A 204 22.10 16.01 37.91
N PRO A 205 23.41 16.29 38.04
CA PRO A 205 23.94 17.00 39.19
C PRO A 205 23.38 18.43 39.23
N SER A 206 22.78 18.81 40.37
CA SER A 206 22.24 20.16 40.58
C SER A 206 23.36 21.19 40.69
N ALA A 207 23.14 22.36 40.11
CA ALA A 207 24.06 23.49 40.20
C ALA A 207 24.21 23.95 41.67
N PRO A 208 25.37 24.52 42.04
CA PRO A 208 25.61 24.98 43.41
C PRO A 208 24.66 26.13 43.80
N ILE A 209 23.96 25.94 44.92
CA ILE A 209 23.02 26.91 45.50
C ILE A 209 23.79 28.13 46.02
N SER A 210 23.34 29.34 45.67
CA SER A 210 23.94 30.62 46.07
C SER A 210 23.41 31.13 47.42
N HIS A 211 22.10 31.17 47.59
CA HIS A 211 21.45 31.58 48.84
C HIS A 211 20.08 30.90 48.99
N CYS A 212 19.65 30.67 50.22
CA CYS A 212 18.32 30.12 50.51
C CYS A 212 17.53 31.06 51.41
N ASN A 213 16.28 31.27 51.04
CA ASN A 213 15.27 31.89 51.89
C ASN A 213 14.49 30.81 52.64
N VAL A 214 13.60 31.19 53.55
CA VAL A 214 12.82 30.27 54.40
C VAL A 214 12.04 29.22 53.58
N PHE A 215 11.65 29.54 52.34
CA PHE A 215 10.82 28.66 51.52
C PHE A 215 11.54 28.01 50.34
N ARG A 216 12.61 28.61 49.81
CA ARG A 216 13.26 28.17 48.56
C ARG A 216 14.73 28.53 48.51
N CYS A 217 15.51 27.72 47.79
CA CYS A 217 16.92 27.95 47.50
C CYS A 217 17.08 28.50 46.08
N TYR A 218 18.06 29.37 45.87
CA TYR A 218 18.36 29.97 44.58
C TYR A 218 19.78 29.58 44.16
N ASP A 219 19.99 29.21 42.91
CA ASP A 219 21.34 29.00 42.36
C ASP A 219 22.02 30.33 41.97
N GLN A 220 23.22 30.27 41.39
CA GLN A 220 23.92 31.46 40.91
C GLN A 220 23.31 32.08 39.63
N GLN A 221 22.44 31.33 38.94
CA GLN A 221 21.76 31.73 37.71
C GLN A 221 20.36 32.29 37.98
N GLY A 222 19.91 32.26 39.24
CA GLY A 222 18.60 32.71 39.68
C GLY A 222 17.49 31.65 39.60
N ASN A 223 17.82 30.39 39.28
CA ASN A 223 16.85 29.31 39.28
C ASN A 223 16.48 28.91 40.71
N VAL A 224 15.23 28.52 40.90
CA VAL A 224 14.64 28.31 42.20
C VAL A 224 14.45 26.81 42.47
N HIS A 225 15.02 26.32 43.55
CA HIS A 225 14.99 24.93 43.97
C HIS A 225 14.20 24.77 45.28
N PRO A 226 13.48 23.65 45.46
CA PRO A 226 12.98 23.25 46.77
C PRO A 226 14.17 23.03 47.73
N ARG A 227 13.93 23.20 49.02
CA ARG A 227 14.95 22.92 50.05
C ARG A 227 15.20 21.42 50.19
#